data_AF-A0A6I5KU67-F1
#
_entry.id   AF-A0A6I5KU67-F1
#
_cell.length_a   1.000
_cell.length_b   1.000
_cell.length_c   1.000
_cell.angle_alpha   90.00
_cell.angle_beta   90.00
_cell.angle_gamma   90.00
#
_symmetry.space_group_name_H-M   'P 1'
#
loop_
_entity.id
_entity.type
_entity.pdbx_description
1 polymer ?
#
loop_
_entity_poly.entity_id
_entity_poly.type
_entity_poly.pdbx_seq_one_letter_code
_entity_poly.pdbx_strand_id
1 'polypeptide(L)'
;MAILCLVSCFSIYGQAKHTPLETGITKTLESQFSENVTFVHRELEEEMASDSLTYKFYNASTTTVGDSLFLCYVQRIKGYDTLVTVEKIEQVIPISCIEEVDIFNFTFGATDTFEPPLSYIGFWMKHENCSKREVYGIDPTIWNAGNVTDADYELIETDHPYVARFPVTLSEALLDALRTEIKVLQKQKK
;
A
#
# COMPACT_ATOMS: atom_id res chain seq x y z
N MET A 1 29.13 4.57 50.81
CA MET A 1 28.91 3.36 49.98
C MET A 1 28.09 3.78 48.79
N ALA A 2 28.71 3.80 47.61
CA ALA A 2 28.02 4.00 46.34
C ALA A 2 27.67 2.63 45.76
N ILE A 3 26.43 2.44 45.33
CA ILE A 3 26.09 1.53 44.24
C ILE A 3 25.22 2.33 43.26
N LEU A 4 25.87 2.58 42.13
CA LEU A 4 25.38 3.07 40.86
C LEU A 4 24.64 1.93 40.13
N CYS A 5 23.98 2.28 39.02
CA CYS A 5 23.45 1.42 37.95
C CYS A 5 21.99 0.96 38.11
N LEU A 6 21.14 1.01 37.08
CA LEU A 6 21.35 1.32 35.67
C LEU A 6 19.98 1.63 35.07
N VAL A 7 19.89 2.80 34.43
CA VAL A 7 19.22 3.07 33.15
C VAL A 7 18.23 2.00 32.69
N SER A 8 16.96 2.37 32.68
CA SER A 8 16.03 1.94 31.62
C SER A 8 15.34 3.18 31.09
N CYS A 9 16.15 4.08 30.51
CA CYS A 9 15.72 4.94 29.42
C CYS A 9 15.37 4.01 28.24
N PHE A 10 14.18 3.41 28.26
CA PHE A 10 13.52 3.10 27.01
C PHE A 10 12.73 4.34 26.64
N SER A 11 13.41 5.14 25.83
CA SER A 11 12.91 6.25 25.05
C SER A 11 11.51 5.95 24.56
N ILE A 12 10.51 6.50 25.26
CA ILE A 12 9.27 6.94 24.65
C ILE A 12 9.72 8.03 23.67
N TYR A 13 10.13 7.60 22.48
CA TYR A 13 10.21 8.49 21.33
C TYR A 13 8.85 9.17 21.28
N GLY A 14 8.87 10.49 21.46
CA GLY A 14 7.67 11.28 21.59
C GLY A 14 6.77 11.02 20.39
N GLN A 15 5.65 10.34 20.63
CA GLN A 15 4.43 10.65 19.90
C GLN A 15 4.35 12.18 19.92
N ALA A 16 4.40 12.80 18.75
CA ALA A 16 3.98 14.17 18.59
C ALA A 16 2.62 14.27 19.29
N LYS A 17 2.62 14.88 20.48
CA LYS A 17 1.53 14.80 21.44
C LYS A 17 0.23 15.13 20.70
N HIS A 18 -0.74 14.22 20.79
CA HIS A 18 -2.14 14.37 20.33
C HIS A 18 -2.51 13.98 18.90
N THR A 19 -1.65 13.31 18.12
CA THR A 19 -2.14 12.72 16.86
C THR A 19 -2.90 11.43 17.15
N PRO A 20 -4.19 11.29 16.80
CA PRO A 20 -4.92 10.02 16.93
C PRO A 20 -4.19 8.90 16.17
N LEU A 21 -4.21 7.68 16.69
CA LEU A 21 -3.51 6.53 16.08
C LEU A 21 -3.95 6.31 14.63
N GLU A 22 -5.24 6.48 14.35
CA GLU A 22 -5.83 6.44 13.02
C GLU A 22 -5.17 7.44 12.05
N THR A 23 -4.91 8.65 12.54
CA THR A 23 -4.21 9.69 11.78
C THR A 23 -2.73 9.37 11.62
N GLY A 24 -2.10 8.71 12.60
CA GLY A 24 -0.71 8.22 12.53
C GLY A 24 -0.52 7.18 11.44
N ILE A 25 -1.39 6.16 11.41
CA ILE A 25 -1.40 5.10 10.38
C ILE A 25 -1.57 5.73 8.99
N THR A 26 -2.58 6.59 8.84
CA THR A 26 -2.88 7.27 7.58
C THR A 26 -1.67 8.03 7.06
N LYS A 27 -1.08 8.89 7.90
CA LYS A 27 0.10 9.68 7.52
C LYS A 27 1.30 8.81 7.20
N THR A 28 1.52 7.74 7.95
CA THR A 28 2.63 6.82 7.72
C THR A 28 2.50 6.18 6.34
N LEU A 29 1.33 5.63 6.01
CA LEU A 29 1.08 4.98 4.73
C LEU A 29 1.21 5.97 3.57
N GLU A 30 0.53 7.11 3.63
CA GLU A 30 0.56 8.12 2.57
C GLU A 30 1.97 8.71 2.35
N SER A 31 2.73 8.95 3.42
CA SER A 31 4.07 9.54 3.31
C SER A 31 5.10 8.66 2.60
N GLN A 32 4.82 7.34 2.51
CA GLN A 32 5.71 6.36 1.91
C GLN A 32 5.22 5.89 0.55
N PHE A 33 4.12 6.44 0.05
CA PHE A 33 3.61 6.11 -1.26
C PHE A 33 4.51 6.67 -2.37
N SER A 34 4.89 5.79 -3.30
CA SER A 34 5.76 6.13 -4.44
C SER A 34 4.97 6.78 -5.57
N GLU A 35 4.56 8.03 -5.37
CA GLU A 35 3.79 8.72 -6.38
C GLU A 35 4.65 9.09 -7.60
N ASN A 36 4.08 8.95 -8.78
CA ASN A 36 4.67 9.37 -10.04
C ASN A 36 6.00 8.69 -10.44
N VAL A 37 6.40 7.62 -9.77
CA VAL A 37 7.54 6.78 -10.14
C VAL A 37 7.10 5.76 -11.19
N THR A 38 7.87 5.64 -12.27
CA THR A 38 7.66 4.58 -13.28
C THR A 38 8.49 3.36 -12.88
N PHE A 39 7.82 2.24 -12.64
CA PHE A 39 8.43 0.94 -12.36
C PHE A 39 8.43 0.12 -13.65
N VAL A 40 9.61 -0.29 -14.10
CA VAL A 40 9.79 -1.06 -15.34
C VAL A 40 9.96 -2.52 -15.00
N HIS A 41 9.05 -3.38 -15.50
CA HIS A 41 9.18 -4.83 -15.40
C HIS A 41 10.38 -5.32 -16.21
N ARG A 42 11.12 -6.27 -15.65
CA ARG A 42 12.22 -6.97 -16.31
C ARG A 42 12.17 -8.46 -16.01
N GLU A 43 12.21 -9.27 -17.05
CA GLU A 43 12.57 -10.67 -16.93
C GLU A 43 14.08 -10.80 -16.72
N LEU A 44 14.50 -11.90 -16.10
CA LEU A 44 15.92 -12.16 -15.83
C LEU A 44 16.70 -12.21 -17.15
N GLU A 45 17.76 -11.39 -17.27
CA GLU A 45 18.68 -11.30 -18.43
C GLU A 45 18.14 -10.59 -19.69
N GLU A 46 16.96 -9.96 -19.67
CA GLU A 46 16.49 -9.14 -20.79
C GLU A 46 17.27 -7.81 -20.91
N GLU A 47 17.73 -7.49 -22.13
CA GLU A 47 18.15 -6.11 -22.48
C GLU A 47 16.92 -5.20 -22.52
N MET A 48 17.06 -3.96 -22.03
CA MET A 48 15.95 -3.00 -21.99
C MET A 48 15.36 -2.71 -23.38
N ALA A 49 14.20 -3.29 -23.68
CA ALA A 49 13.41 -2.97 -24.87
C ALA A 49 12.58 -1.68 -24.67
N SER A 50 12.18 -1.02 -25.76
CA SER A 50 11.26 0.13 -25.74
C SER A 50 9.83 -0.22 -25.29
N ASP A 51 9.51 -1.52 -25.32
CA ASP A 51 8.17 -2.06 -25.13
C ASP A 51 8.01 -2.78 -23.78
N SER A 52 8.76 -2.39 -22.75
CA SER A 52 8.63 -3.01 -21.42
C SER A 52 7.26 -2.75 -20.78
N LEU A 53 6.73 -3.75 -20.07
CA LEU A 53 5.61 -3.58 -19.16
C LEU A 53 5.99 -2.59 -18.05
N THR A 54 5.18 -1.56 -17.83
CA THR A 54 5.46 -0.54 -16.80
C THR A 54 4.25 -0.24 -15.94
N TYR A 55 4.54 0.16 -14.69
CA TYR A 55 3.56 0.56 -13.70
C TYR A 55 3.87 1.97 -13.23
N LYS A 56 2.82 2.76 -13.00
CA LYS A 56 2.92 4.06 -12.35
C LYS A 56 1.72 4.28 -11.46
N PHE A 57 1.96 4.74 -10.23
CA PHE A 57 0.92 4.90 -9.21
C PHE A 57 0.66 6.37 -8.92
N TYR A 58 -0.60 6.68 -8.59
CA TYR A 58 -1.12 8.03 -8.38
C TYR A 58 -2.14 8.07 -7.26
N ASN A 59 -2.31 9.27 -6.69
CA ASN A 59 -3.47 9.62 -5.86
C ASN A 59 -3.76 8.60 -4.76
N ALA A 60 -2.72 8.14 -4.05
CA ALA A 60 -2.96 7.26 -2.93
C ALA A 60 -3.72 8.00 -1.83
N SER A 61 -4.72 7.34 -1.29
CA SER A 61 -5.49 7.81 -0.16
C SER A 61 -5.63 6.67 0.83
N THR A 62 -5.38 6.99 2.09
CA THR A 62 -5.64 6.06 3.19
C THR A 62 -6.53 6.75 4.21
N THR A 63 -7.46 6.01 4.79
CA THR A 63 -8.19 6.53 5.95
C THR A 63 -8.65 5.39 6.83
N THR A 64 -8.81 5.66 8.13
CA THR A 64 -9.46 4.72 9.04
C THR A 64 -10.88 5.20 9.32
N VAL A 65 -11.87 4.38 8.97
CA VAL A 65 -13.29 4.67 9.19
C VAL A 65 -13.86 3.59 10.10
N GLY A 66 -14.31 3.98 11.30
CA GLY A 66 -14.81 3.02 12.29
C GLY A 66 -13.71 2.02 12.69
N ASP A 67 -13.94 0.74 12.46
CA ASP A 67 -13.01 -0.36 12.72
C ASP A 67 -12.22 -0.82 11.49
N SER A 68 -12.34 -0.10 10.37
CA SER A 68 -11.78 -0.51 9.07
C SER A 68 -10.76 0.50 8.54
N LEU A 69 -9.71 -0.03 7.93
CA LEU A 69 -8.73 0.71 7.13
C LEU A 69 -9.19 0.69 5.67
N PHE A 70 -9.34 1.87 5.08
CA PHE A 70 -9.59 2.06 3.66
C PHE A 70 -8.30 2.46 2.97
N LEU A 71 -8.00 1.78 1.87
CA LEU A 71 -6.85 2.06 1.00
C LEU A 71 -7.37 2.27 -0.41
N CYS A 72 -6.93 3.36 -1.04
CA CYS A 72 -7.23 3.65 -2.42
C CYS A 72 -5.99 4.15 -3.14
N TYR A 73 -5.80 3.77 -4.40
CA TYR A 73 -4.81 4.36 -5.29
C TYR A 73 -5.19 4.09 -6.74
N VAL A 74 -4.66 4.90 -7.64
CA VAL A 74 -4.77 4.69 -9.07
C VAL A 74 -3.46 4.12 -9.60
N GLN A 75 -3.53 3.09 -10.43
CA GLN A 75 -2.40 2.54 -11.16
C GLN A 75 -2.62 2.69 -12.66
N ARG A 76 -1.56 3.07 -13.37
CA ARG A 76 -1.48 3.06 -14.82
C ARG A 76 -0.51 1.98 -15.24
N ILE A 77 -1.01 1.01 -15.99
CA ILE A 77 -0.27 -0.11 -16.53
C ILE A 77 -0.09 0.15 -18.03
N LYS A 78 1.15 0.10 -18.53
CA LYS A 78 1.43 0.13 -19.97
C LYS A 78 2.07 -1.20 -20.35
N GLY A 79 1.38 -2.00 -21.15
CA GLY A 79 1.88 -3.27 -21.68
C GLY A 79 2.71 -3.13 -22.96
N TYR A 80 3.16 -4.28 -23.48
CA TYR A 80 4.09 -4.41 -24.61
C TYR A 80 3.56 -3.77 -25.91
N ASP A 81 2.29 -3.93 -26.24
CA ASP A 81 1.71 -3.48 -27.54
C ASP A 81 1.03 -2.10 -27.49
N THR A 82 1.56 -1.16 -26.70
CA THR A 82 0.95 0.17 -26.40
C THR A 82 -0.38 0.14 -25.64
N LEU A 83 -0.85 -1.04 -25.22
CA LEU A 83 -2.05 -1.16 -24.38
C LEU A 83 -1.79 -0.42 -23.06
N VAL A 84 -2.62 0.59 -22.79
CA VAL A 84 -2.61 1.33 -21.53
C VAL A 84 -3.90 1.01 -20.81
N THR A 85 -3.79 0.51 -19.58
CA THR A 85 -4.91 0.32 -18.67
C THR A 85 -4.73 1.27 -17.50
N VAL A 86 -5.82 1.90 -17.07
CA VAL A 86 -5.84 2.77 -15.90
C VAL A 86 -6.88 2.20 -14.94
N GLU A 87 -6.45 1.88 -13.73
CA GLU A 87 -7.27 1.21 -12.74
C GLU A 87 -7.24 1.99 -11.43
N LYS A 88 -8.40 2.21 -10.83
CA LYS A 88 -8.53 2.62 -9.43
C LYS A 88 -8.77 1.36 -8.59
N ILE A 89 -7.96 1.19 -7.56
CA ILE A 89 -8.05 0.09 -6.60
C ILE A 89 -8.62 0.66 -5.32
N GLU A 90 -9.71 0.10 -4.82
CA GLU A 90 -10.28 0.44 -3.51
C GLU A 90 -10.31 -0.82 -2.64
N GLN A 91 -9.77 -0.74 -1.42
CA GLN A 91 -9.73 -1.85 -0.47
C GLN A 91 -10.25 -1.42 0.90
N VAL A 92 -11.13 -2.25 1.48
CA VAL A 92 -11.64 -2.09 2.84
C VAL A 92 -11.16 -3.26 3.68
N ILE A 93 -10.42 -2.97 4.76
CA ILE A 93 -9.77 -3.95 5.61
C ILE A 93 -10.22 -3.75 7.06
N PRO A 94 -11.02 -4.66 7.63
CA PRO A 94 -11.33 -4.61 9.05
C PRO A 94 -10.05 -4.79 9.88
N ILE A 95 -9.72 -3.81 10.72
CA ILE A 95 -8.47 -3.81 11.51
C ILE A 95 -8.43 -5.03 12.45
N SER A 96 -9.58 -5.45 12.96
CA SER A 96 -9.72 -6.64 13.81
C SER A 96 -9.33 -7.95 13.10
N CYS A 97 -9.42 -7.98 11.77
CA CYS A 97 -9.15 -9.15 10.94
C CYS A 97 -7.69 -9.23 10.46
N ILE A 98 -6.88 -8.17 10.65
CA ILE A 98 -5.44 -8.20 10.32
C ILE A 98 -4.73 -9.18 11.26
N GLU A 99 -4.10 -10.21 10.71
CA GLU A 99 -3.23 -11.14 11.42
C GLU A 99 -1.79 -10.62 11.46
N GLU A 100 -1.27 -10.25 10.30
CA GLU A 100 0.11 -9.82 10.12
C GLU A 100 0.19 -8.66 9.13
N VAL A 101 1.19 -7.79 9.33
CA VAL A 101 1.53 -6.70 8.44
C VAL A 101 2.98 -6.91 8.03
N ASP A 102 3.22 -7.00 6.73
CA ASP A 102 4.54 -7.31 6.20
C ASP A 102 4.86 -6.53 4.93
N ILE A 103 6.12 -6.54 4.51
CA ILE A 103 6.56 -5.97 3.23
C ILE A 103 7.10 -7.06 2.34
N PHE A 104 6.72 -7.01 1.07
CA PHE A 104 7.33 -7.86 0.06
C PHE A 104 7.54 -7.07 -1.23
N ASN A 105 8.56 -7.48 -1.98
CA ASN A 105 8.78 -6.96 -3.32
C ASN A 105 7.81 -7.65 -4.28
N PHE A 106 7.20 -6.86 -5.15
CA PHE A 106 6.35 -7.38 -6.19
C PHE A 106 7.19 -8.03 -7.28
N THR A 107 6.81 -9.25 -7.65
CA THR A 107 7.40 -10.00 -8.75
C THR A 107 6.29 -10.78 -9.47
N PHE A 108 6.45 -11.00 -10.77
CA PHE A 108 5.57 -11.88 -11.56
C PHE A 108 5.94 -13.37 -11.42
N GLY A 109 7.11 -13.64 -10.85
CA GLY A 109 7.68 -14.97 -10.64
C GLY A 109 8.91 -14.89 -9.73
N ALA A 110 9.68 -15.98 -9.65
CA ALA A 110 10.88 -16.02 -8.81
C ALA A 110 12.05 -15.19 -9.39
N THR A 111 11.99 -14.88 -10.69
CA THR A 111 13.10 -14.30 -11.47
C THR A 111 12.83 -12.90 -11.97
N ASP A 112 11.58 -12.43 -11.87
CA ASP A 112 11.15 -11.16 -12.44
C ASP A 112 11.37 -10.04 -11.44
N THR A 113 11.78 -8.88 -11.94
CA THR A 113 12.09 -7.72 -11.11
C THR A 113 11.50 -6.44 -11.69
N PHE A 114 11.43 -5.41 -10.84
CA PHE A 114 11.10 -4.06 -11.26
C PHE A 114 12.31 -3.15 -11.06
N GLU A 115 12.51 -2.21 -11.98
CA GLU A 115 13.48 -1.13 -11.81
C GLU A 115 12.78 0.25 -11.81
N PRO A 116 12.87 1.03 -10.71
CA PRO A 116 13.40 0.62 -9.40
C PRO A 116 12.56 -0.51 -8.76
N PRO A 117 13.02 -1.16 -7.69
CA PRO A 117 12.23 -2.20 -7.01
C PRO A 117 10.87 -1.68 -6.55
N LEU A 118 9.80 -2.43 -6.85
CA LEU A 118 8.44 -2.16 -6.40
C LEU A 118 8.13 -3.00 -5.16
N SER A 119 7.75 -2.35 -4.06
CA SER A 119 7.36 -3.03 -2.82
C SER A 119 5.91 -2.72 -2.47
N TYR A 120 5.26 -3.65 -1.78
CA TYR A 120 3.94 -3.47 -1.18
C TYR A 120 4.00 -3.71 0.32
N ILE A 121 3.20 -2.97 1.08
CA ILE A 121 2.75 -3.40 2.41
C ILE A 121 1.62 -4.40 2.20
N GLY A 122 1.83 -5.63 2.65
CA GLY A 122 0.82 -6.67 2.76
C GLY A 122 0.14 -6.64 4.12
N PHE A 123 -1.19 -6.69 4.12
CA PHE A 123 -1.99 -6.99 5.29
C PHE A 123 -2.55 -8.40 5.13
N TRP A 124 -2.03 -9.35 5.91
CA TRP A 124 -2.47 -10.75 5.92
C TRP A 124 -3.69 -10.89 6.82
N MET A 125 -4.76 -11.49 6.30
CA MET A 125 -6.05 -11.59 7.00
C MET A 125 -6.15 -12.87 7.82
N LYS A 126 -6.87 -12.86 8.94
CA LYS A 126 -7.15 -14.08 9.74
C LYS A 126 -8.09 -15.07 9.06
N HIS A 127 -8.95 -14.58 8.17
CA HIS A 127 -9.93 -15.38 7.46
C HIS A 127 -9.97 -14.97 5.99
N GLU A 128 -10.29 -15.94 5.14
CA GLU A 128 -10.64 -15.70 3.75
C GLU A 128 -11.84 -14.74 3.67
N ASN A 129 -11.77 -13.80 2.72
CA ASN A 129 -12.81 -12.79 2.47
C ASN A 129 -13.05 -11.74 3.56
N CYS A 130 -12.13 -11.58 4.52
CA CYS A 130 -12.21 -10.46 5.48
C CYS A 130 -11.98 -9.09 4.82
N SER A 131 -11.19 -9.06 3.74
CA SER A 131 -10.94 -7.85 2.96
C SER A 131 -11.88 -7.81 1.76
N LYS A 132 -12.36 -6.61 1.42
CA LYS A 132 -13.06 -6.34 0.17
C LYS A 132 -12.15 -5.52 -0.72
N ARG A 133 -11.97 -5.92 -1.97
CA ARG A 133 -11.26 -5.16 -3.01
C ARG A 133 -12.17 -4.96 -4.21
N GLU A 134 -12.29 -3.72 -4.64
CA GLU A 134 -12.92 -3.35 -5.89
C GLU A 134 -11.88 -2.74 -6.81
N VAL A 135 -11.94 -3.10 -8.09
CA VAL A 135 -11.10 -2.55 -9.13
C VAL A 135 -12.01 -1.88 -10.15
N TYR A 136 -11.69 -0.64 -10.48
CA TYR A 136 -12.43 0.14 -11.44
C TYR A 136 -11.52 0.55 -12.59
N GLY A 137 -11.96 0.38 -13.84
CA GLY A 137 -11.26 0.80 -15.04
C GLY A 137 -11.74 2.17 -15.53
N ILE A 138 -10.89 2.87 -16.27
CA ILE A 138 -11.25 4.10 -16.99
C ILE A 138 -10.60 4.10 -18.37
N ASP A 139 -11.29 4.69 -19.36
CA ASP A 139 -10.73 4.90 -20.69
C ASP A 139 -9.47 5.79 -20.61
N PRO A 140 -8.31 5.35 -21.17
CA PRO A 140 -7.08 6.12 -21.16
C PRO A 140 -7.19 7.51 -21.82
N THR A 141 -8.09 7.68 -22.80
CA THR A 141 -8.33 8.97 -23.46
C THR A 141 -8.97 9.98 -22.51
N ILE A 142 -9.90 9.54 -21.66
CA ILE A 142 -10.52 10.36 -20.61
C ILE A 142 -9.46 10.71 -19.56
N TRP A 143 -8.68 9.72 -19.12
CA TRP A 143 -7.58 9.95 -18.18
C TRP A 143 -6.59 11.00 -18.69
N ASN A 144 -6.16 10.88 -19.94
CA ASN A 144 -5.19 11.80 -20.56
C ASN A 144 -5.76 13.21 -20.80
N ALA A 145 -7.09 13.39 -20.84
CA ALA A 145 -7.72 14.70 -20.92
C ALA A 145 -7.60 15.50 -19.60
N GLY A 146 -7.30 14.85 -18.48
CA GLY A 146 -6.95 15.49 -17.21
C GLY A 146 -8.13 15.97 -16.34
N ASN A 147 -9.37 15.88 -16.83
CA ASN A 147 -10.58 16.24 -16.08
C ASN A 147 -11.31 14.98 -15.59
N VAL A 148 -10.59 14.14 -14.85
CA VAL A 148 -11.10 12.85 -14.36
C VAL A 148 -11.87 13.04 -13.05
N THR A 149 -13.00 12.35 -12.93
CA THR A 149 -13.86 12.30 -11.74
C THR A 149 -14.13 10.84 -11.35
N ASP A 150 -14.61 10.62 -10.12
CA ASP A 150 -14.98 9.27 -9.67
C ASP A 150 -16.07 8.60 -10.52
N ALA A 151 -16.90 9.39 -11.21
CA ALA A 151 -17.97 8.87 -12.06
C ALA A 151 -17.45 8.33 -13.41
N ASP A 152 -16.22 8.65 -13.79
CA ASP A 152 -15.60 8.15 -15.03
C ASP A 152 -15.03 6.73 -14.87
N TYR A 153 -14.94 6.24 -13.62
CA TYR A 153 -14.48 4.90 -13.31
C TYR A 153 -15.63 3.90 -13.32
N GLU A 154 -15.46 2.82 -14.07
CA GLU A 154 -16.41 1.72 -14.16
C GLU A 154 -15.87 0.50 -13.41
N LEU A 155 -16.72 -0.15 -12.60
CA LEU A 155 -16.32 -1.36 -11.88
C LEU A 155 -15.98 -2.46 -12.89
N ILE A 156 -14.74 -2.95 -12.86
CA ILE A 156 -14.28 -4.06 -13.70
C ILE A 156 -14.26 -5.38 -12.94
N GLU A 157 -13.99 -5.33 -11.63
CA GLU A 157 -13.81 -6.54 -10.82
C GLU A 157 -14.12 -6.28 -9.35
N THR A 158 -14.63 -7.32 -8.67
CA THR A 158 -14.73 -7.37 -7.21
C THR A 158 -14.12 -8.67 -6.73
N ASP A 159 -13.03 -8.54 -6.00
CA ASP A 159 -12.32 -9.65 -5.41
C ASP A 159 -12.39 -9.60 -3.89
N HIS A 160 -12.20 -10.76 -3.27
CA HIS A 160 -12.03 -10.89 -1.84
C HIS A 160 -10.62 -11.41 -1.52
N PRO A 161 -9.59 -10.59 -1.77
CA PRO A 161 -8.22 -11.05 -1.59
C PRO A 161 -7.96 -11.34 -0.11
N TYR A 162 -7.33 -12.48 0.17
CA TYR A 162 -6.85 -12.81 1.51
C TYR A 162 -5.74 -11.85 1.99
N VAL A 163 -5.12 -11.11 1.06
CA VAL A 163 -4.06 -10.12 1.34
C VAL A 163 -4.43 -8.78 0.71
N ALA A 164 -4.53 -7.74 1.51
CA ALA A 164 -4.63 -6.38 0.98
C ALA A 164 -3.25 -5.75 0.79
N ARG A 165 -3.08 -4.90 -0.22
CA ARG A 165 -1.76 -4.45 -0.68
C ARG A 165 -1.74 -2.95 -0.92
N PHE A 166 -0.78 -2.27 -0.32
CA PHE A 166 -0.55 -0.85 -0.53
C PHE A 166 0.86 -0.61 -1.10
N PRO A 167 1.01 -0.04 -2.30
CA PRO A 167 2.31 0.19 -2.90
C PRO A 167 3.09 1.25 -2.09
N VAL A 168 4.37 0.99 -1.81
CA VAL A 168 5.19 1.89 -1.00
C VAL A 168 6.67 1.80 -1.36
N THR A 169 7.44 2.80 -0.91
CA THR A 169 8.87 2.66 -0.64
C THR A 169 9.06 2.81 0.86
N LEU A 170 9.48 1.76 1.58
CA LEU A 170 9.51 1.79 3.05
C LEU A 170 10.86 1.43 3.66
N SER A 171 11.05 1.90 4.89
CA SER A 171 12.08 1.43 5.81
C SER A 171 11.48 0.51 6.87
N GLU A 172 12.26 -0.45 7.37
CA GLU A 172 11.85 -1.37 8.45
C GLU A 172 11.31 -0.64 9.70
N ALA A 173 11.89 0.50 10.06
CA ALA A 173 11.48 1.27 11.23
C ALA A 173 10.02 1.77 11.14
N LEU A 174 9.57 2.15 9.94
CA LEU A 174 8.19 2.59 9.72
C LEU A 174 7.22 1.40 9.69
N LEU A 175 7.67 0.24 9.18
CA LEU A 175 6.88 -0.99 9.22
C LEU A 175 6.60 -1.42 10.66
N ASP A 176 7.61 -1.37 11.52
CA ASP A 176 7.48 -1.70 12.94
C ASP A 176 6.59 -0.70 13.71
N ALA A 177 6.66 0.58 13.35
CA ALA A 177 5.74 1.60 13.88
C ALA A 177 4.29 1.27 13.50
N LEU A 178 4.03 1.01 12.22
CA LEU A 178 2.70 0.65 11.71
C LEU A 178 2.16 -0.63 12.37
N ARG A 179 2.97 -1.68 12.48
CA ARG A 179 2.63 -2.93 13.19
C ARG A 179 2.21 -2.65 14.63
N THR A 180 2.92 -1.76 15.31
CA THR A 180 2.62 -1.39 16.70
C THR A 180 1.30 -0.63 16.80
N GLU A 181 1.09 0.38 15.95
CA GLU A 181 -0.14 1.19 15.94
C GLU A 181 -1.38 0.33 15.67
N ILE A 182 -1.31 -0.57 14.67
CA ILE A 182 -2.41 -1.50 14.35
C ILE A 182 -2.72 -2.42 15.54
N LYS A 183 -1.70 -3.00 16.18
CA LYS A 183 -1.88 -3.85 17.38
C LYS A 183 -2.52 -3.10 18.54
N VAL A 184 -2.19 -1.82 18.73
CA VAL A 184 -2.81 -0.99 19.77
C VAL A 184 -4.28 -0.73 19.45
N LEU A 185 -4.61 -0.35 18.21
CA LEU A 185 -6.01 -0.17 17.79
C LEU A 185 -6.84 -1.44 17.94
N GLN A 186 -6.27 -2.61 17.59
CA GLN A 186 -6.93 -3.90 17.79
C GLN A 186 -7.25 -4.21 19.25
N LYS A 187 -6.42 -3.75 20.20
CA LYS A 187 -6.64 -3.95 21.64
C LYS A 187 -7.70 -3.00 22.21
N GLN A 188 -7.78 -1.77 21.68
CA GLN A 188 -8.75 -0.77 22.15
C GLN A 188 -10.18 -1.07 21.70
N LYS A 189 -10.35 -1.82 20.60
CA LYS A 189 -11.65 -2.18 20.03
C LYS A 189 -12.19 -3.54 20.49
N LYS A 190 -11.48 -4.21 21.42
CA LYS A 190 -11.93 -5.43 22.11
C LYS A 190 -12.52 -5.08 23.46
#